data_AF-A0A4Y2EP35-F1
#
_entry.id   AF-A0A4Y2EP35-F1
#
_cell.length_a   1.000
_cell.length_b   1.000
_cell.length_c   1.000
_cell.angle_alpha   90.00
_cell.angle_beta   90.00
_cell.angle_gamma   90.00
#
_symmetry.space_group_name_H-M   'P 1'
#
loop_
_entity.id
_entity.type
_entity.pdbx_description
1 polymer ?
#
loop_
_entity_poly.entity_id
_entity_poly.type
_entity_poly.pdbx_seq_one_letter_code
_entity_poly.pdbx_strand_id
1 'polypeptide(L)'
;KVAINTSQGPATWNQQQGCPQGSCTGPAFWNLVAEEVLQQDWPQGVHLQAFADDFVFLVNAGSKQEVKNLANKALQTFKTWTDKHKLEISLDKTYYLHINKNRSGPIWYSGIKWGQNNIKRASVIKYLGVLIDDKLNFAAHLSAIKNKSLILHQGLKNVAGTSWGLSKNIRRQLYLTVVEKVILYASAAWAHDITARQQKLLSSIQRKFLLNITGAYNTTPTAALQVIEDLMPLHIKAKMQSTLVRVGRLGRNCDYEGIHFDHESYEQPSPPSSIHPALFSMEDRITHGGQVPSN
;
A
#
# COMPACT_ATOMS: atom_id res chain seq x y z
N LYS A 1 -9.64 32.35 3.98
CA LYS A 1 -10.75 32.62 3.03
C LYS A 1 -10.56 31.71 1.83
N VAL A 2 -11.52 30.83 1.55
CA VAL A 2 -11.52 29.96 0.37
C VAL A 2 -12.40 30.63 -0.67
N ALA A 3 -11.90 30.80 -1.89
CA ALA A 3 -12.66 31.32 -3.01
C ALA A 3 -12.71 30.24 -4.10
N ILE A 4 -13.91 29.91 -4.58
CA ILE A 4 -14.13 28.94 -5.65
C ILE A 4 -14.93 29.64 -6.74
N ASN A 5 -14.45 29.55 -7.99
CA ASN A 5 -15.21 30.06 -9.13
C ASN A 5 -16.32 29.08 -9.49
N THR A 6 -17.56 29.55 -9.44
CA THR A 6 -18.75 28.80 -9.85
C THR A 6 -19.32 29.37 -11.13
N SER A 7 -20.26 28.67 -11.78
CA SER A 7 -20.99 29.17 -12.95
C SER A 7 -21.82 30.43 -12.67
N GLN A 8 -22.06 30.76 -11.40
CA GLN A 8 -22.78 31.95 -10.93
C GLN A 8 -21.84 33.07 -10.42
N GLY A 9 -20.52 32.89 -10.52
CA GLY A 9 -19.49 33.81 -10.01
C GLY A 9 -18.64 33.25 -8.86
N PRO A 10 -17.70 34.05 -8.32
CA PRO A 10 -16.83 33.62 -7.23
C PRO A 10 -17.61 33.47 -5.91
N ALA A 11 -17.67 32.24 -5.40
CA ALA A 11 -18.20 31.95 -4.07
C ALA A 11 -17.06 32.01 -3.04
N THR A 12 -17.25 32.76 -1.96
CA THR A 12 -16.24 32.87 -0.89
C THR A 12 -16.75 32.30 0.42
N TRP A 13 -15.97 31.41 1.03
CA TRP A 13 -16.23 30.85 2.35
C TRP A 13 -15.12 31.21 3.33
N ASN A 14 -15.49 31.64 4.52
CA ASN A 14 -14.53 31.90 5.59
C ASN A 14 -14.23 30.59 6.32
N GLN A 15 -13.09 29.98 5.97
CA GLN A 15 -12.52 28.86 6.71
C GLN A 15 -11.57 29.39 7.78
N GLN A 16 -11.86 29.10 9.05
CA GLN A 16 -11.05 29.50 10.20
C GLN A 16 -10.10 28.39 10.69
N GLN A 17 -10.37 27.12 10.35
CA GLN A 17 -9.56 25.97 10.71
C GLN A 17 -9.38 25.01 9.52
N GLY A 18 -8.19 24.43 9.42
CA GLY A 18 -7.81 23.50 8.36
C GLY A 18 -7.31 24.17 7.09
N CYS A 19 -6.70 23.37 6.22
CA CYS A 19 -6.29 23.79 4.89
C CYS A 19 -7.41 23.47 3.87
N PRO A 20 -7.59 24.30 2.82
CA PRO A 20 -8.53 23.99 1.76
C PRO A 20 -8.15 22.68 1.06
N GLN A 21 -9.11 21.79 0.85
CA GLN A 21 -8.86 20.53 0.14
C GLN A 21 -8.45 20.85 -1.31
N GLY A 22 -7.34 20.25 -1.76
CA GLY A 22 -6.73 20.55 -3.06
C GLY A 22 -5.72 21.70 -3.03
N SER A 23 -5.49 22.34 -1.87
CA SER A 23 -4.36 23.25 -1.70
C SER A 23 -3.03 22.50 -1.86
N CYS A 24 -2.10 23.08 -2.61
CA CYS A 24 -0.75 22.54 -2.79
C CYS A 24 0.08 22.55 -1.50
N THR A 25 -0.17 23.50 -0.59
CA THR A 25 0.58 23.64 0.68
C THR A 25 -0.04 22.90 1.85
N GLY A 26 -1.30 22.46 1.73
CA GLY A 26 -2.01 21.75 2.80
C GLY A 26 -1.25 20.53 3.34
N PRO A 27 -0.77 19.61 2.47
CA PRO A 27 0.02 18.46 2.90
C PRO A 27 1.31 18.83 3.62
N ALA A 28 2.00 19.89 3.19
CA ALA A 28 3.25 20.34 3.81
C ALA A 28 3.00 20.88 5.24
N PHE A 29 1.96 21.68 5.42
CA PHE A 29 1.58 22.16 6.76
C PHE A 29 1.13 21.03 7.68
N TRP A 30 0.40 20.05 7.15
CA TRP A 30 0.03 18.87 7.92
C TRP A 30 1.26 18.09 8.39
N ASN A 31 2.25 17.90 7.50
CA ASN A 31 3.49 17.22 7.87
C ASN A 31 4.22 17.96 9.00
N LEU A 32 4.26 19.30 9.01
CA LEU A 32 4.87 20.05 10.12
C LEU A 32 4.17 19.80 11.47
N VAL A 33 2.84 19.68 11.47
CA VAL A 33 2.06 19.39 12.69
C VAL A 33 2.30 17.95 13.14
N ALA A 34 2.28 17.00 12.20
CA ALA A 34 2.50 15.58 12.48
C ALA A 34 3.96 15.26 12.89
N GLU A 35 4.95 16.00 12.38
CA GLU A 35 6.36 15.80 12.70
C GLU A 35 6.62 15.89 14.21
N GLU A 36 5.94 16.79 14.92
CA GLU A 36 6.09 16.95 16.38
C GLU A 36 5.80 15.64 17.13
N VAL A 37 4.79 14.88 16.71
CA VAL A 37 4.44 13.61 17.38
C VAL A 37 5.26 12.44 16.85
N LEU A 38 5.72 12.50 15.61
CA LEU A 38 6.61 11.50 15.00
C LEU A 38 8.01 11.54 15.62
N GLN A 39 8.51 12.73 15.99
CA GLN A 39 9.81 12.91 16.64
C GLN A 39 9.80 12.71 18.16
N GLN A 40 8.66 12.39 18.76
CA GLN A 40 8.62 12.10 20.19
C GLN A 40 9.44 10.85 20.54
N ASP A 41 9.99 10.86 21.75
CA ASP A 41 10.70 9.71 22.31
C ASP A 41 9.68 8.64 22.74
N TRP A 42 9.45 7.67 21.85
CA TRP A 42 8.56 6.56 22.10
C TRP A 42 9.26 5.48 22.95
N PRO A 43 8.60 4.91 23.98
CA PRO A 43 9.19 3.84 24.78
C PRO A 43 9.65 2.66 23.92
N GLN A 44 10.68 1.95 24.37
CA GLN A 44 11.13 0.72 23.72
C GLN A 44 9.95 -0.24 23.50
N GLY A 45 9.85 -0.76 22.28
CA GLY A 45 8.75 -1.63 21.86
C GLY A 45 7.52 -0.88 21.35
N VAL A 46 7.50 0.45 21.32
CA VAL A 46 6.49 1.27 20.65
C VAL A 46 7.11 1.93 19.42
N HIS A 47 6.45 1.80 18.27
CA HIS A 47 6.83 2.50 17.05
C HIS A 47 5.59 3.16 16.45
N LEU A 48 5.71 4.44 16.12
CA LEU A 48 4.66 5.22 15.47
C LEU A 48 5.02 5.44 13.99
N GLN A 49 4.07 5.14 13.11
CA GLN A 49 4.13 5.48 11.69
C GLN A 49 2.91 6.32 11.33
N ALA A 50 3.08 7.30 10.45
CA ALA A 50 1.98 8.07 9.88
C ALA A 50 2.02 8.09 8.35
N PHE A 51 0.86 8.27 7.74
CA PHE A 51 0.69 8.63 6.34
C PHE A 51 -0.57 9.48 6.20
N ALA A 52 -0.42 10.74 5.79
CA ALA A 52 -1.50 11.73 5.87
C ALA A 52 -2.12 11.71 7.28
N ASP A 53 -3.44 11.58 7.41
CA ASP A 53 -4.19 11.53 8.67
C ASP A 53 -4.19 10.14 9.35
N ASP A 54 -3.70 9.10 8.68
CA ASP A 54 -3.65 7.75 9.22
C ASP A 54 -2.39 7.54 10.07
N PHE A 55 -2.57 7.31 11.38
CA PHE A 55 -1.51 6.94 12.32
C PHE A 55 -1.62 5.46 12.73
N VAL A 56 -0.48 4.79 12.83
CA VAL A 56 -0.38 3.38 13.26
C VAL A 56 0.68 3.24 14.35
N PHE A 57 0.26 2.68 15.48
CA PHE A 57 1.15 2.26 16.55
C PHE A 57 1.42 0.76 16.42
N LEU A 58 2.70 0.39 16.31
CA LEU A 58 3.18 -0.96 16.49
C LEU A 58 3.72 -1.11 17.92
N VAL A 59 3.08 -1.96 18.71
CA VAL A 59 3.44 -2.18 20.12
C VAL A 59 3.81 -3.65 20.34
N ASN A 60 5.02 -3.90 20.85
CA ASN A 60 5.57 -5.22 21.12
C ASN A 60 6.12 -5.29 22.55
N ALA A 61 5.81 -6.37 23.27
CA ALA A 61 6.31 -6.63 24.62
C ALA A 61 6.31 -8.13 24.94
N GLY A 62 6.94 -8.53 26.04
CA GLY A 62 7.07 -9.94 26.44
C GLY A 62 5.76 -10.56 26.94
N SER A 63 4.85 -9.72 27.47
CA SER A 63 3.55 -10.17 27.99
C SER A 63 2.38 -9.32 27.47
N LYS A 64 1.18 -9.91 27.45
CA LYS A 64 -0.06 -9.19 27.07
C LYS A 64 -0.32 -7.99 27.98
N GLN A 65 0.00 -8.11 29.27
CA GLN A 65 -0.18 -7.03 30.24
C GLN A 65 0.78 -5.86 29.96
N GLU A 66 2.03 -6.14 29.61
CA GLU A 66 2.98 -5.11 29.18
C GLU A 66 2.54 -4.43 27.88
N VAL A 67 2.07 -5.19 26.87
CA VAL A 67 1.54 -4.60 25.63
C VAL A 67 0.40 -3.63 25.94
N LYS A 68 -0.54 -4.02 26.81
CA LYS A 68 -1.64 -3.14 27.24
C LYS A 68 -1.12 -1.87 27.90
N ASN A 69 -0.17 -1.99 28.82
CA ASN A 69 0.37 -0.86 29.57
C ASN A 69 1.12 0.10 28.64
N LEU A 70 1.97 -0.43 27.76
CA LEU A 70 2.71 0.35 26.77
C LEU A 70 1.78 1.03 25.76
N ALA A 71 0.79 0.31 25.23
CA ALA A 71 -0.17 0.88 24.28
C ALA A 71 -0.98 2.01 24.91
N ASN A 72 -1.49 1.84 26.13
CA ASN A 72 -2.25 2.90 26.82
C ASN A 72 -1.36 4.10 27.18
N LYS A 73 -0.10 3.87 27.58
CA LYS A 73 0.86 4.96 27.82
C LYS A 73 1.13 5.73 26.52
N ALA A 74 1.36 5.03 25.42
CA ALA A 74 1.61 5.65 24.12
C ALA A 74 0.39 6.45 23.62
N LEU A 75 -0.81 5.89 23.74
CA LEU A 75 -2.04 6.59 23.37
C LEU A 75 -2.35 7.79 24.26
N GLN A 76 -1.97 7.74 25.54
CA GLN A 76 -2.10 8.90 26.42
C GLN A 76 -1.17 10.04 25.99
N THR A 77 0.08 9.74 25.64
CA THR A 77 1.01 10.70 25.06
C THR A 77 0.48 11.28 23.75
N PHE A 78 0.01 10.41 22.85
CA PHE A 78 -0.59 10.82 21.58
C PHE A 78 -1.82 11.71 21.81
N LYS A 79 -2.66 11.39 22.80
CA LYS A 79 -3.82 12.19 23.17
C LYS A 79 -3.44 13.60 23.65
N THR A 80 -2.40 13.73 24.46
CA THR A 80 -1.91 15.05 24.88
C THR A 80 -1.51 15.90 23.67
N TRP A 81 -0.87 15.29 22.66
CA TRP A 81 -0.55 15.96 21.41
C TRP A 81 -1.81 16.32 20.60
N THR A 82 -2.78 15.41 20.45
CA THR A 82 -4.03 15.74 19.73
C THR A 82 -4.79 16.86 20.42
N ASP A 83 -4.86 16.85 21.75
CA ASP A 83 -5.54 17.88 22.53
C ASP A 83 -4.84 19.24 22.41
N LYS A 84 -3.50 19.26 22.44
CA LYS A 84 -2.68 20.45 22.20
C LYS A 84 -2.97 21.08 20.83
N HIS A 85 -3.08 20.26 19.79
CA HIS A 85 -3.33 20.70 18.42
C HIS A 85 -4.82 20.81 18.06
N LYS A 86 -5.72 20.58 19.02
CA LYS A 86 -7.18 20.59 18.83
C LYS A 86 -7.64 19.64 17.73
N LEU A 87 -6.99 18.48 17.64
CA LEU A 87 -7.31 17.42 16.69
C LEU A 87 -8.28 16.43 17.33
N GLU A 88 -9.30 16.03 16.56
CA GLU A 88 -10.28 15.04 16.98
C GLU A 88 -10.04 13.71 16.25
N ILE A 89 -9.95 12.62 17.02
CA ILE A 89 -9.82 11.27 16.49
C ILE A 89 -11.21 10.65 16.29
N SER A 90 -11.43 10.08 15.11
CA SER A 90 -12.64 9.30 14.84
C SER A 90 -12.55 7.92 15.48
N LEU A 91 -13.16 7.77 16.65
CA LEU A 91 -13.16 6.51 17.41
C LEU A 91 -13.81 5.35 16.65
N ASP A 92 -14.79 5.63 15.80
CA ASP A 92 -15.43 4.60 14.97
C ASP A 92 -14.52 4.07 13.85
N LYS A 93 -13.47 4.81 13.49
CA LYS A 93 -12.46 4.39 12.52
C LYS A 93 -11.18 3.88 13.19
N THR A 94 -11.10 3.94 14.51
CA THR A 94 -9.91 3.56 15.27
C THR A 94 -10.08 2.15 15.82
N TYR A 95 -9.14 1.27 15.44
CA TYR A 95 -9.17 -0.13 15.84
C TYR A 95 -7.80 -0.58 16.30
N TYR A 96 -7.77 -1.60 17.18
CA TYR A 96 -6.55 -2.34 17.45
C TYR A 96 -6.63 -3.75 16.85
N LEU A 97 -5.52 -4.21 16.30
CA LEU A 97 -5.30 -5.57 15.82
C LEU A 97 -4.26 -6.22 16.72
N HIS A 98 -4.59 -7.38 17.28
CA HIS A 98 -3.65 -8.15 18.10
C HIS A 98 -3.12 -9.34 17.32
N ILE A 99 -1.81 -9.38 17.12
CA ILE A 99 -1.09 -10.44 16.42
C ILE A 99 -0.42 -11.33 17.46
N ASN A 100 -0.70 -12.63 17.43
CA ASN A 100 -0.12 -13.61 18.35
C ASN A 100 0.43 -14.83 17.57
N LYS A 101 1.59 -15.34 17.99
CA LYS A 101 2.15 -16.60 17.48
C LYS A 101 1.25 -17.79 17.82
N ASN A 102 0.66 -17.81 19.02
CA ASN A 102 -0.30 -18.86 19.39
C ASN A 102 -1.71 -18.49 18.88
N ARG A 103 -2.06 -19.04 17.72
CA ARG A 103 -3.32 -18.79 17.00
C ARG A 103 -4.54 -19.53 17.56
N SER A 104 -4.33 -20.47 18.50
CA SER A 104 -5.40 -21.29 19.10
C SER A 104 -5.84 -20.81 20.48
N GLY A 105 -5.19 -19.77 21.00
CA GLY A 105 -5.53 -19.21 22.31
C GLY A 105 -6.82 -18.39 22.31
N PRO A 106 -7.38 -18.11 23.50
CA PRO A 106 -8.57 -17.27 23.63
C PRO A 106 -8.30 -15.85 23.11
N ILE A 107 -9.38 -15.22 22.62
CA ILE A 107 -9.38 -13.83 22.21
C ILE A 107 -8.94 -12.96 23.38
N TRP A 108 -7.97 -12.08 23.12
CA TRP A 108 -7.52 -11.10 24.10
C TRP A 108 -8.23 -9.76 23.92
N TYR A 109 -9.00 -9.38 24.94
CA TYR A 109 -9.54 -8.04 25.08
C TYR A 109 -8.54 -7.19 25.86
N SER A 110 -7.88 -6.28 25.14
CA SER A 110 -6.71 -5.57 25.64
C SER A 110 -7.04 -4.49 26.66
N GLY A 111 -8.28 -3.98 26.66
CA GLY A 111 -8.63 -2.79 27.44
C GLY A 111 -7.76 -1.59 27.05
N ILE A 112 -7.43 -1.49 25.76
CA ILE A 112 -6.80 -0.31 25.17
C ILE A 112 -7.85 0.80 25.09
N LYS A 113 -7.49 1.98 25.57
CA LYS A 113 -8.40 3.12 25.70
C LYS A 113 -7.86 4.35 24.99
N TRP A 114 -8.80 5.14 24.49
CA TRP A 114 -8.59 6.52 24.05
C TRP A 114 -9.33 7.44 25.01
N GLY A 115 -8.59 8.05 25.94
CA GLY A 115 -9.20 8.73 27.09
C GLY A 115 -10.06 7.77 27.91
N GLN A 116 -11.36 8.05 28.01
CA GLN A 116 -12.31 7.19 28.72
C GLN A 116 -12.93 6.09 27.84
N ASN A 117 -12.77 6.19 26.51
CA ASN A 117 -13.42 5.31 25.55
C ASN A 117 -12.57 4.08 25.24
N ASN A 118 -13.20 2.91 25.08
CA ASN A 118 -12.49 1.70 24.68
C ASN A 118 -12.30 1.67 23.15
N ILE A 119 -11.10 1.34 22.69
CA ILE A 119 -10.83 1.11 21.26
C ILE A 119 -11.32 -0.28 20.88
N LYS A 120 -12.05 -0.37 19.75
CA LYS A 120 -12.62 -1.63 19.26
C LYS A 120 -11.52 -2.56 18.75
N ARG A 121 -11.62 -3.86 19.06
CA ARG A 121 -10.78 -4.88 18.43
C ARG A 121 -11.28 -5.16 17.02
N ALA A 122 -10.36 -5.30 16.07
CA ALA A 122 -10.64 -5.87 14.75
C ALA A 122 -9.80 -7.15 14.55
N SER A 123 -10.33 -8.09 13.75
CA SER A 123 -9.56 -9.24 13.23
C SER A 123 -8.89 -8.93 11.89
N VAL A 124 -9.36 -7.88 11.20
CA VAL A 124 -8.82 -7.36 9.95
C VAL A 124 -8.87 -5.84 9.99
N ILE A 125 -7.75 -5.17 9.70
CA ILE A 125 -7.68 -3.72 9.54
C ILE A 125 -7.25 -3.38 8.11
N LYS A 126 -7.83 -2.31 7.55
CA LYS A 126 -7.38 -1.74 6.29
C LYS A 126 -6.38 -0.63 6.57
N TYR A 127 -5.17 -0.75 6.03
CA TYR A 127 -4.14 0.29 6.11
C TYR A 127 -3.50 0.49 4.73
N LEU A 128 -3.49 1.73 4.23
CA LEU A 128 -2.96 2.09 2.90
C LEU A 128 -3.47 1.19 1.75
N GLY A 129 -4.73 0.77 1.82
CA GLY A 129 -5.35 -0.10 0.82
C GLY A 129 -5.07 -1.60 0.97
N VAL A 130 -4.23 -2.00 1.93
CA VAL A 130 -3.94 -3.40 2.26
C VAL A 130 -4.82 -3.85 3.43
N LEU A 131 -5.35 -5.07 3.36
CA LEU A 131 -6.10 -5.67 4.47
C LEU A 131 -5.16 -6.58 5.28
N ILE A 132 -4.90 -6.22 6.51
CA ILE A 132 -4.01 -6.95 7.42
C ILE A 132 -4.88 -7.74 8.41
N ASP A 133 -4.79 -9.07 8.35
CA ASP A 133 -5.47 -9.96 9.30
C ASP A 133 -4.62 -10.30 10.52
N ASP A 134 -5.27 -10.68 11.63
CA ASP A 134 -4.64 -11.04 12.90
C ASP A 134 -3.72 -12.28 12.82
N LYS A 135 -3.80 -13.03 11.71
CA LYS A 135 -2.94 -14.18 11.42
C LYS A 135 -1.77 -13.84 10.49
N LEU A 136 -1.72 -12.61 9.95
CA LEU A 136 -0.73 -12.16 8.96
C LEU A 136 -0.63 -13.08 7.73
N ASN A 137 -1.73 -13.71 7.31
CA ASN A 137 -1.73 -14.57 6.12
C ASN A 137 -2.31 -13.88 4.87
N PHE A 138 -2.77 -12.64 5.00
CA PHE A 138 -3.34 -11.80 3.96
C PHE A 138 -4.50 -12.45 3.19
N ALA A 139 -5.19 -13.43 3.79
CA ALA A 139 -6.32 -14.11 3.14
C ALA A 139 -7.48 -13.15 2.87
N ALA A 140 -7.76 -12.23 3.81
CA ALA A 140 -8.76 -11.19 3.64
C ALA A 140 -8.40 -10.27 2.46
N HIS A 141 -7.13 -9.88 2.35
CA HIS A 141 -6.63 -9.05 1.25
C HIS A 141 -6.79 -9.74 -0.11
N LEU A 142 -6.35 -11.00 -0.22
CA LEU A 142 -6.44 -11.75 -1.46
C LEU A 142 -7.88 -12.05 -1.88
N SER A 143 -8.79 -12.22 -0.91
CA SER A 143 -10.22 -12.32 -1.17
C SER A 143 -10.77 -11.00 -1.75
N ALA A 144 -10.39 -9.85 -1.19
CA ALA A 144 -10.76 -8.55 -1.73
C ALA A 144 -10.19 -8.32 -3.14
N ILE A 145 -8.93 -8.70 -3.39
CA ILE A 145 -8.31 -8.67 -4.72
C ILE A 145 -9.11 -9.54 -5.71
N LYS A 146 -9.49 -10.75 -5.31
CA LYS A 146 -10.32 -11.64 -6.14
C LYS A 146 -11.62 -10.94 -6.54
N ASN A 147 -12.35 -10.38 -5.59
CA ASN A 147 -13.64 -9.73 -5.84
C ASN A 147 -13.47 -8.51 -6.76
N LYS A 148 -12.46 -7.67 -6.51
CA LYS A 148 -12.13 -6.53 -7.38
C LYS A 148 -11.77 -6.98 -8.79
N SER A 149 -11.00 -8.06 -8.92
CA SER A 149 -10.63 -8.65 -10.21
C SER A 149 -11.84 -9.20 -10.97
N LEU A 150 -12.82 -9.78 -10.28
CA LEU A 150 -14.05 -10.26 -10.91
C LEU A 150 -14.88 -9.11 -11.49
N ILE A 151 -14.97 -7.98 -10.77
CA ILE A 151 -15.63 -6.77 -11.27
C ILE A 151 -14.93 -6.25 -12.53
N LEU A 152 -13.59 -6.15 -12.51
CA LEU A 152 -12.80 -5.74 -13.68
C LEU A 152 -12.98 -6.69 -14.86
N HIS A 153 -12.96 -8.00 -14.60
CA HIS A 153 -13.18 -9.01 -15.62
C HIS A 153 -14.58 -8.90 -16.24
N GLN A 154 -15.61 -8.68 -15.43
CA GLN A 154 -16.97 -8.49 -15.94
C GLN A 154 -17.07 -7.23 -16.81
N GLY A 155 -16.43 -6.13 -16.40
CA GLY A 155 -16.31 -4.92 -17.21
C GLY A 155 -15.67 -5.20 -18.57
N LEU A 156 -14.52 -5.89 -18.60
CA LEU A 156 -13.86 -6.25 -19.86
C LEU A 156 -14.72 -7.16 -20.75
N LYS A 157 -15.44 -8.10 -20.14
CA LYS A 157 -16.36 -8.99 -20.87
C LYS A 157 -17.53 -8.22 -21.51
N ASN A 158 -17.98 -7.12 -20.90
CA ASN A 158 -19.08 -6.32 -21.42
C ASN A 158 -18.68 -5.45 -22.63
N VAL A 159 -17.40 -5.14 -22.79
CA VAL A 159 -16.89 -4.25 -23.86
C VAL A 159 -16.33 -5.04 -25.06
N ALA A 160 -16.32 -6.37 -24.99
CA ALA A 160 -15.80 -7.19 -26.07
C ALA A 160 -16.37 -8.62 -26.10
N GLY A 161 -16.84 -9.04 -27.27
CA GLY A 161 -17.23 -10.41 -27.60
C GLY A 161 -16.14 -11.18 -28.35
N THR A 162 -16.43 -12.39 -28.83
CA THR A 162 -15.49 -13.18 -29.65
C THR A 162 -15.33 -12.61 -31.06
N SER A 163 -16.39 -12.03 -31.63
CA SER A 163 -16.43 -11.50 -32.99
C SER A 163 -16.56 -9.97 -33.08
N TRP A 164 -16.64 -9.26 -31.96
CA TRP A 164 -16.87 -7.81 -31.92
C TRP A 164 -16.25 -7.17 -30.67
N GLY A 165 -16.07 -5.84 -30.70
CA GLY A 165 -15.52 -5.06 -29.60
C GLY A 165 -14.00 -5.03 -29.58
N LEU A 166 -13.40 -4.92 -28.39
CA LEU A 166 -11.95 -4.71 -28.25
C LEU A 166 -11.12 -5.84 -28.88
N SER A 167 -10.07 -5.49 -29.62
CA SER A 167 -9.12 -6.46 -30.17
C SER A 167 -8.34 -7.18 -29.06
N LYS A 168 -7.81 -8.37 -29.37
CA LYS A 168 -6.93 -9.14 -28.47
C LYS A 168 -5.80 -8.28 -27.89
N ASN A 169 -5.13 -7.50 -28.73
CA ASN A 169 -4.02 -6.65 -28.33
C ASN A 169 -4.46 -5.59 -27.30
N ILE A 170 -5.62 -4.96 -27.51
CA ILE A 170 -6.15 -3.97 -26.55
C ILE A 170 -6.51 -4.65 -25.22
N ARG A 171 -7.14 -5.83 -25.25
CA ARG A 171 -7.46 -6.59 -24.02
C ARG A 171 -6.19 -6.95 -23.25
N ARG A 172 -5.14 -7.42 -23.94
CA ARG A 172 -3.84 -7.71 -23.34
C ARG A 172 -3.22 -6.46 -22.71
N GLN A 173 -3.27 -5.32 -23.40
CA GLN A 173 -2.77 -4.05 -22.88
C GLN A 173 -3.53 -3.59 -21.63
N LEU A 174 -4.86 -3.69 -21.62
CA LEU A 174 -5.67 -3.37 -20.44
C LEU A 174 -5.37 -4.31 -19.27
N TYR A 175 -5.13 -5.58 -19.54
CA TYR A 175 -4.71 -6.53 -18.51
C TYR A 175 -3.37 -6.11 -17.87
N LEU A 176 -2.35 -5.83 -18.68
CA LEU A 176 -1.01 -5.46 -18.20
C LEU A 176 -0.98 -4.10 -17.47
N THR A 177 -1.71 -3.12 -17.97
CA THR A 177 -1.64 -1.73 -17.47
C THR A 177 -2.60 -1.48 -16.30
N VAL A 178 -3.75 -2.16 -16.24
CA VAL A 178 -4.78 -1.94 -15.22
C VAL A 178 -4.91 -3.14 -14.29
N VAL A 179 -5.27 -4.30 -14.83
CA VAL A 179 -5.65 -5.46 -14.01
C VAL A 179 -4.47 -5.98 -13.20
N GLU A 180 -3.33 -6.20 -13.85
CA GLU A 180 -2.11 -6.68 -13.21
C GLU A 180 -1.66 -5.68 -12.12
N LYS A 181 -1.67 -4.37 -12.42
CA LYS A 181 -1.29 -3.34 -11.44
C LYS A 181 -2.21 -3.28 -10.24
N VAL A 182 -3.52 -3.47 -10.44
CA VAL A 182 -4.50 -3.52 -9.35
C VAL A 182 -4.28 -4.76 -8.48
N ILE A 183 -4.03 -5.92 -9.08
CA ILE A 183 -3.79 -7.18 -8.35
C ILE A 183 -2.49 -7.11 -7.55
N LEU A 184 -1.43 -6.56 -8.16
CA LEU A 184 -0.10 -6.54 -7.58
C LEU A 184 0.16 -5.33 -6.66
N TYR A 185 -0.85 -4.49 -6.43
CA TYR A 185 -0.76 -3.38 -5.49
C TYR A 185 -0.26 -3.87 -4.13
N ALA A 186 0.75 -3.18 -3.60
CA ALA A 186 1.40 -3.49 -2.32
C ALA A 186 1.88 -4.95 -2.18
N SER A 187 2.26 -5.61 -3.28
CA SER A 187 2.83 -6.97 -3.28
C SER A 187 4.01 -7.13 -2.30
N ALA A 188 4.78 -6.07 -2.06
CA ALA A 188 5.84 -6.06 -1.04
C ALA A 188 5.35 -6.41 0.38
N ALA A 189 4.08 -6.13 0.71
CA ALA A 189 3.50 -6.43 2.02
C ALA A 189 3.01 -7.88 2.15
N TRP A 190 2.45 -8.46 1.08
CA TRP A 190 1.71 -9.73 1.16
C TRP A 190 2.29 -10.88 0.33
N ALA A 191 3.19 -10.60 -0.61
CA ALA A 191 3.70 -11.59 -1.57
C ALA A 191 5.08 -12.17 -1.20
N HIS A 192 5.51 -12.04 0.06
CA HIS A 192 6.75 -12.64 0.54
C HIS A 192 6.64 -14.17 0.55
N ASP A 193 5.70 -14.71 1.34
CA ASP A 193 5.45 -16.14 1.47
C ASP A 193 4.12 -16.54 0.84
N ILE A 194 4.11 -16.70 -0.48
CA ILE A 194 2.93 -17.18 -1.19
C ILE A 194 2.78 -18.69 -0.99
N THR A 195 1.74 -19.08 -0.25
CA THR A 195 1.34 -20.48 -0.06
C THR A 195 0.75 -21.08 -1.35
N ALA A 196 0.77 -22.42 -1.45
CA ALA A 196 0.14 -23.12 -2.59
C ALA A 196 -1.34 -22.77 -2.78
N ARG A 197 -2.07 -22.50 -1.70
CA ARG A 197 -3.48 -22.05 -1.77
C ARG A 197 -3.61 -20.68 -2.43
N GLN A 198 -2.74 -19.74 -2.05
CA GLN A 198 -2.73 -18.39 -2.62
C GLN A 198 -2.26 -18.41 -4.08
N GLN A 199 -1.27 -19.24 -4.41
CA GLN A 199 -0.83 -19.48 -5.79
C GLN A 199 -1.99 -19.97 -6.67
N LYS A 200 -2.74 -20.99 -6.21
CA LYS A 200 -3.94 -21.49 -6.92
C LYS A 200 -4.99 -20.39 -7.09
N LEU A 201 -5.23 -19.57 -6.07
CA LEU A 201 -6.14 -18.43 -6.15
C LEU A 201 -5.70 -17.42 -7.21
N LEU A 202 -4.44 -16.98 -7.20
CA LEU A 202 -3.91 -16.05 -8.19
C LEU A 202 -3.97 -16.62 -9.61
N SER A 203 -3.64 -17.90 -9.78
CA SER A 203 -3.79 -18.59 -11.07
C SER A 203 -5.25 -18.61 -11.55
N SER A 204 -6.20 -18.84 -10.63
CA SER A 204 -7.64 -18.82 -10.96
C SER A 204 -8.14 -17.43 -11.40
N ILE A 205 -7.57 -16.36 -10.84
CA ILE A 205 -7.87 -14.98 -11.23
C ILE A 205 -7.28 -14.73 -12.62
N GLN A 206 -5.99 -15.03 -12.82
CA GLN A 206 -5.29 -14.81 -14.09
C GLN A 206 -5.97 -15.54 -15.24
N ARG A 207 -6.36 -16.80 -15.03
CA ARG A 207 -7.01 -17.65 -16.03
C ARG A 207 -8.20 -16.98 -16.70
N LYS A 208 -9.04 -16.27 -15.93
CA LYS A 208 -10.22 -15.60 -16.47
C LYS A 208 -9.85 -14.55 -17.51
N PHE A 209 -8.84 -13.73 -17.22
CA PHE A 209 -8.34 -12.72 -18.16
C PHE A 209 -7.64 -13.36 -19.36
N LEU A 210 -6.83 -14.40 -19.13
CA LEU A 210 -6.16 -15.11 -20.22
C LEU A 210 -7.14 -15.70 -21.23
N LEU A 211 -8.23 -16.32 -20.77
CA LEU A 211 -9.29 -16.82 -21.66
C LEU A 211 -10.00 -15.69 -22.40
N ASN A 212 -10.24 -14.55 -21.74
CA ASN A 212 -10.85 -13.38 -22.39
C ASN A 212 -9.94 -12.72 -23.45
N ILE A 213 -8.62 -12.71 -23.22
CA ILE A 213 -7.62 -12.17 -24.15
C ILE A 213 -7.47 -13.10 -25.35
N THR A 214 -7.26 -14.40 -25.10
CA THR A 214 -6.96 -15.39 -26.15
C THR A 214 -8.19 -15.82 -26.95
N GLY A 215 -9.37 -15.82 -26.34
CA GLY A 215 -10.56 -16.46 -26.91
C GLY A 215 -10.47 -18.00 -26.93
N ALA A 216 -9.51 -18.59 -26.22
CA ALA A 216 -9.30 -20.03 -26.19
C ALA A 216 -10.42 -20.79 -25.46
N TYR A 217 -10.52 -22.10 -25.70
CA TYR A 217 -11.50 -22.95 -25.03
C TYR A 217 -11.28 -23.01 -23.51
N ASN A 218 -12.37 -23.18 -22.76
CA ASN A 218 -12.32 -23.32 -21.30
C ASN A 218 -11.52 -24.55 -20.83
N THR A 219 -11.23 -25.52 -21.71
CA THR A 219 -10.40 -26.70 -21.44
C THR A 219 -8.90 -26.44 -21.62
N THR A 220 -8.51 -25.32 -22.26
CA THR A 220 -7.09 -25.01 -22.49
C THR A 220 -6.34 -24.84 -21.16
N PRO A 221 -5.20 -25.52 -20.94
CA PRO A 221 -4.41 -25.39 -19.70
C PRO A 221 -3.95 -23.95 -19.45
N THR A 222 -3.99 -23.48 -18.20
CA THR A 222 -3.58 -22.10 -17.85
C THR A 222 -2.13 -21.83 -18.20
N ALA A 223 -1.24 -22.80 -18.01
CA ALA A 223 0.18 -22.67 -18.35
C ALA A 223 0.38 -22.44 -19.86
N ALA A 224 -0.40 -23.10 -20.72
CA ALA A 224 -0.34 -22.88 -22.16
C ALA A 224 -0.79 -21.45 -22.53
N LEU A 225 -1.85 -20.95 -21.89
CA LEU A 225 -2.32 -19.58 -22.12
C LEU A 225 -1.28 -18.53 -21.70
N GLN A 226 -0.57 -18.78 -20.60
CA GLN A 226 0.51 -17.91 -20.11
C GLN A 226 1.67 -17.85 -21.11
N VAL A 227 2.09 -19.01 -21.65
CA VAL A 227 3.17 -19.08 -22.65
C VAL A 227 2.78 -18.40 -23.96
N ILE A 228 1.57 -18.66 -24.47
CA ILE A 228 1.09 -18.08 -25.75
C ILE A 228 1.00 -16.55 -25.67
N GLU A 229 0.60 -15.99 -24.51
CA GLU A 229 0.48 -14.55 -24.33
C GLU A 229 1.77 -13.87 -23.83
N ASP A 230 2.83 -14.64 -23.60
CA ASP A 230 4.06 -14.20 -22.95
C ASP A 230 3.78 -13.46 -21.63
N LEU A 231 3.01 -14.14 -20.76
CA LEU A 231 2.58 -13.62 -19.46
C LEU A 231 3.06 -14.50 -18.33
N MET A 232 3.88 -13.93 -17.45
CA MET A 232 4.36 -14.60 -16.24
C MET A 232 3.18 -15.01 -15.33
N PRO A 233 3.23 -16.18 -14.67
CA PRO A 233 2.27 -16.52 -13.65
C PRO A 233 2.19 -15.46 -12.55
N LEU A 234 0.97 -15.04 -12.19
CA LEU A 234 0.77 -13.90 -11.26
C LEU A 234 1.51 -14.02 -9.92
N HIS A 235 1.64 -15.23 -9.38
CA HIS A 235 2.35 -15.46 -8.11
C HIS A 235 3.86 -15.24 -8.24
N ILE A 236 4.46 -15.61 -9.38
CA ILE A 236 5.88 -15.36 -9.66
C ILE A 236 6.09 -13.85 -9.83
N LYS A 237 5.21 -13.20 -10.59
CA LYS A 237 5.25 -11.73 -10.78
C LYS A 237 5.12 -10.98 -9.46
N ALA A 238 4.24 -11.43 -8.57
CA ALA A 238 4.06 -10.83 -7.24
C ALA A 238 5.30 -10.99 -6.36
N LYS A 239 5.92 -12.18 -6.33
CA LYS A 239 7.18 -12.40 -5.61
C LYS A 239 8.30 -11.53 -6.17
N MET A 240 8.44 -11.49 -7.49
CA MET A 240 9.43 -10.66 -8.19
C MET A 240 9.29 -9.18 -7.79
N GLN A 241 8.08 -8.62 -7.82
CA GLN A 241 7.87 -7.22 -7.40
C GLN A 241 8.13 -6.99 -5.91
N SER A 242 7.74 -7.95 -5.06
CA SER A 242 8.03 -7.89 -3.63
C SER A 242 9.55 -7.85 -3.36
N THR A 243 10.31 -8.72 -4.03
CA THR A 243 11.77 -8.76 -4.01
C THR A 243 12.38 -7.43 -4.47
N LEU A 244 11.96 -6.91 -5.63
CA LEU A 244 12.48 -5.64 -6.15
C LEU A 244 12.25 -4.47 -5.18
N VAL A 245 11.09 -4.40 -4.54
CA VAL A 245 10.80 -3.35 -3.54
C VAL A 245 11.66 -3.53 -2.29
N ARG A 246 11.85 -4.76 -1.82
CA ARG A 246 12.68 -5.03 -0.63
C ARG A 246 14.13 -4.62 -0.84
N VAL A 247 14.71 -5.04 -1.96
CA VAL A 247 16.13 -4.82 -2.25
C VAL A 247 16.37 -3.37 -2.67
N GLY A 248 15.58 -2.85 -3.61
CA GLY A 248 15.83 -1.52 -4.19
C GLY A 248 15.15 -0.34 -3.50
N ARG A 249 14.21 -0.56 -2.56
CA ARG A 249 13.57 0.57 -1.83
C ARG A 249 13.67 0.47 -0.32
N LEU A 250 13.61 -0.74 0.23
CA LEU A 250 13.69 -0.95 1.68
C LEU A 250 15.12 -1.22 2.17
N GLY A 251 16.08 -1.37 1.26
CA GLY A 251 17.48 -1.69 1.60
C GLY A 251 17.60 -3.00 2.38
N ARG A 252 16.83 -4.04 1.99
CA ARG A 252 16.85 -5.33 2.68
C ARG A 252 17.26 -6.44 1.73
N ASN A 253 18.26 -7.21 2.15
CA ASN A 253 18.66 -8.42 1.44
C ASN A 253 17.50 -9.40 1.33
N CYS A 254 17.53 -10.19 0.26
CA CYS A 254 16.53 -11.22 0.07
C CYS A 254 17.05 -12.45 -0.63
N ASP A 255 16.50 -13.59 -0.27
CA ASP A 255 16.66 -14.81 -1.03
C ASP A 255 15.40 -15.05 -1.86
N TYR A 256 15.59 -15.42 -3.13
CA TYR A 256 14.52 -15.87 -4.00
C TYR A 256 15.01 -17.09 -4.80
N GLU A 257 14.32 -18.22 -4.63
CA GLU A 257 14.62 -19.50 -5.30
C GLU A 257 16.09 -19.95 -5.16
N GLY A 258 16.70 -19.71 -3.99
CA GLY A 258 18.08 -20.08 -3.70
C GLY A 258 19.13 -19.08 -4.20
N ILE A 259 18.71 -18.00 -4.84
CA ILE A 259 19.58 -16.89 -5.24
C ILE A 259 19.51 -15.81 -4.16
N HIS A 260 20.69 -15.42 -3.65
CA HIS A 260 20.83 -14.30 -2.73
C HIS A 260 20.91 -12.98 -3.50
N PHE A 261 20.11 -12.01 -3.09
CA PHE A 261 20.12 -10.65 -3.61
C PHE A 261 20.57 -9.72 -2.49
N ASP A 262 21.75 -9.14 -2.68
CA ASP A 262 22.30 -8.12 -1.80
C ASP A 262 21.79 -6.74 -2.23
N HIS A 263 21.21 -6.00 -1.29
CA HIS A 263 20.69 -4.66 -1.53
C HIS A 263 21.76 -3.64 -1.94
N GLU A 264 23.02 -3.86 -1.54
CA GLU A 264 24.14 -3.00 -1.93
C GLU A 264 24.48 -3.09 -3.41
N SER A 265 24.09 -4.19 -4.07
CA SER A 265 24.28 -4.39 -5.51
C SER A 265 23.27 -3.62 -6.37
N TYR A 266 22.31 -2.92 -5.76
CA TYR A 266 21.24 -2.21 -6.46
C TYR A 266 21.30 -0.72 -6.18
N GLU A 267 21.16 0.08 -7.23
CA GLU A 267 20.99 1.53 -7.10
C GLU A 267 19.78 1.84 -6.23
N GLN A 268 20.03 2.54 -5.13
CA GLN A 268 18.97 3.06 -4.28
C GLN A 268 18.44 4.34 -4.91
N PRO A 269 17.12 4.55 -4.95
CA PRO A 269 16.57 5.82 -5.43
C PRO A 269 17.11 6.94 -4.55
N SER A 270 17.77 7.93 -5.17
CA SER A 270 18.18 9.15 -4.50
C SER A 270 16.95 9.79 -3.85
N PRO A 271 16.96 10.07 -2.53
CA PRO A 271 15.84 10.72 -1.87
C PRO A 271 15.53 12.04 -2.60
N PRO A 272 14.25 12.36 -2.88
CA PRO A 272 13.90 13.68 -3.41
C PRO A 272 14.38 14.83 -2.51
N SER A 273 14.68 14.52 -1.24
CA SER A 273 15.13 15.44 -0.20
C SER A 273 16.66 15.56 -0.06
N SER A 274 17.48 14.78 -0.79
CA SER A 274 18.94 14.88 -0.64
C SER A 274 19.53 16.15 -1.27
N ILE A 275 18.73 16.93 -1.98
CA ILE A 275 19.09 18.25 -2.50
C ILE A 275 18.03 19.24 -2.00
N HIS A 276 18.43 20.11 -1.07
CA HIS A 276 17.59 21.24 -0.68
C HIS A 276 17.31 22.10 -1.94
N PRO A 277 16.09 22.57 -2.21
CA PRO A 277 15.77 23.32 -3.44
C PRO A 277 16.65 24.55 -3.68
N ALA A 278 17.20 25.14 -2.61
CA ALA A 278 18.15 26.26 -2.70
C ALA A 278 19.60 25.86 -3.06
N LEU A 279 19.94 24.56 -3.00
CA LEU A 279 21.24 24.00 -3.42
C LEU A 279 21.15 23.38 -4.83
N PHE A 280 20.04 23.59 -5.52
CA PHE A 280 19.76 23.06 -6.85
C PHE A 280 20.46 23.91 -7.91
N SER A 281 21.66 23.52 -8.35
CA SER A 281 22.30 24.14 -9.53
C SER A 281 21.73 23.54 -10.82
N MET A 282 21.27 24.37 -11.75
CA MET A 282 20.80 23.93 -13.07
C MET A 282 21.93 23.45 -13.99
N GLU A 283 23.19 23.76 -13.65
CA GLU A 283 24.36 23.45 -14.48
C GLU A 283 24.68 21.94 -14.49
N ASP A 284 24.35 21.22 -13.41
CA ASP A 284 24.68 19.79 -13.23
C ASP A 284 23.88 18.83 -14.12
N ARG A 285 22.97 19.34 -14.97
CA ARG A 285 22.16 18.51 -15.90
C ARG A 285 22.32 18.88 -17.37
N ILE A 286 23.15 19.85 -17.72
CA ILE A 286 23.48 20.06 -19.13
C ILE A 286 24.59 19.08 -19.47
N THR A 287 24.21 17.91 -20.01
CA THR A 287 25.12 17.15 -20.86
C THR A 287 25.53 18.09 -22.00
N HIS A 288 26.72 18.68 -21.90
CA HIS A 288 27.35 19.31 -23.04
C HIS A 288 27.43 18.22 -24.12
N GLY A 289 26.59 18.36 -25.15
CA GLY A 289 26.58 17.45 -26.28
C GLY A 289 28.00 17.31 -26.80
N GLY A 290 28.59 16.14 -26.58
CA GLY A 290 29.92 15.81 -27.06
C GLY A 290 29.95 15.99 -28.57
N GLN A 291 30.89 16.83 -29.02
CA GLN A 291 31.21 16.98 -30.43
C GLN A 291 31.50 15.61 -31.04
N VAL A 292 30.81 15.31 -32.12
CA VAL A 292 31.13 14.19 -33.03
C VAL A 292 32.51 14.48 -33.63
N PRO A 293 33.53 13.61 -33.47
CA PRO A 293 34.76 13.77 -34.22
C PRO A 293 34.51 13.36 -35.67
N SER A 294 34.72 14.30 -36.59
CA SER A 294 34.89 14.01 -38.00
C SER A 294 36.25 13.32 -38.20
N ASN A 295 36.21 12.05 -38.63
CA ASN A 295 37.04 11.44 -39.69
C ASN A 295 36.75 9.94 -39.76
#